data_AF-A0A7W4ABV2-F1
#
_entry.id   AF-A0A7W4ABV2-F1
#
_cell.length_a   1.000
_cell.length_b   1.000
_cell.length_c   1.000
_cell.angle_alpha   90.00
_cell.angle_beta   90.00
_cell.angle_gamma   90.00
#
_symmetry.space_group_name_H-M   'P 1'
#
loop_
_entity.id
_entity.type
_entity.pdbx_description
1 polymer ?
#
loop_
_entity_poly.entity_id
_entity_poly.type
_entity_poly.pdbx_seq_one_letter_code
_entity_poly.pdbx_strand_id
1 'polypeptide(L)'
;MQIAHLEEAADANIEDKWLVDITKDISKLCHFDFTPYHKVVIWHGDNAPEQSLLYLCCHIIDEHKLYHISINDYDLSTHMLHGVGACSLEMLDFLHNQEKNINPINCIQYAQLWQKLVKLSKRPDSLLRIFESNEVKSVGEDYFDKQILRQCQEQGQGNFVLMLAVVGHVLGLSEQLITDTFIIARVYYLIQDTRLEYQGNLDKSRQLKIRIKN
;
A
#
# COMPACT_ATOMS: atom_id res chain seq x y z
N MET A 1 24.85 16.09 16.95
CA MET A 1 25.25 16.60 15.62
C MET A 1 26.00 15.50 14.89
N GLN A 2 25.27 14.69 14.13
CA GLN A 2 25.75 13.80 13.06
C GLN A 2 24.48 13.19 12.45
N ILE A 3 23.84 13.97 11.56
CA ILE A 3 22.60 13.63 10.85
C ILE A 3 22.92 13.06 9.45
N ALA A 4 24.19 12.84 9.11
CA ALA A 4 24.59 12.59 7.72
C ALA A 4 24.70 11.11 7.29
N HIS A 5 24.50 10.11 8.16
CA HIS A 5 24.88 8.72 7.83
C HIS A 5 23.77 7.66 7.91
N LEU A 6 22.49 8.07 8.04
CA LEU A 6 21.37 7.12 7.95
C LEU A 6 20.48 7.36 6.72
N GLU A 7 20.74 8.41 5.93
CA GLU A 7 20.19 8.61 4.58
C GLU A 7 21.09 7.99 3.49
N GLU A 8 22.26 7.43 3.85
CA GLU A 8 23.30 7.02 2.90
C GLU A 8 23.37 5.50 2.61
N ALA A 9 22.36 4.71 3.03
CA ALA A 9 22.35 3.25 2.81
C ALA A 9 21.22 2.73 1.91
N ALA A 10 20.37 3.61 1.39
CA ALA A 10 19.74 3.43 0.09
C ALA A 10 20.42 4.45 -0.82
N ASP A 11 20.89 4.03 -2.00
CA ASP A 11 21.46 4.94 -2.97
C ASP A 11 20.37 5.99 -3.29
N ALA A 12 20.45 7.18 -2.70
CA ALA A 12 19.43 8.22 -2.81
C ALA A 12 19.14 8.56 -4.29
N ASN A 13 20.13 8.32 -5.18
CA ASN A 13 19.96 8.41 -6.63
C ASN A 13 19.03 7.34 -7.23
N ILE A 14 18.93 6.14 -6.65
CA ILE A 14 18.05 5.08 -7.14
C ILE A 14 16.62 5.32 -6.66
N GLU A 15 16.41 5.69 -5.39
CA GLU A 15 15.07 6.02 -4.88
C GLU A 15 14.51 7.27 -5.54
N ASP A 16 15.31 8.33 -5.70
CA ASP A 16 14.88 9.55 -6.41
C ASP A 16 14.60 9.26 -7.88
N LYS A 17 15.44 8.46 -8.56
CA LYS A 17 15.20 8.10 -9.96
C LYS A 17 13.97 7.21 -10.12
N TRP A 18 13.75 6.26 -9.22
CA TRP A 18 12.60 5.37 -9.22
C TRP A 18 11.29 6.12 -8.92
N LEU A 19 11.30 7.03 -7.94
CA LEU A 19 10.17 7.93 -7.65
C LEU A 19 9.89 8.86 -8.83
N VAL A 20 10.93 9.40 -9.47
CA VAL A 20 10.84 10.20 -10.70
C VAL A 20 10.25 9.38 -11.85
N ASP A 21 10.59 8.11 -11.98
CA ASP A 21 10.08 7.25 -13.05
C ASP A 21 8.63 6.80 -12.80
N ILE A 22 8.23 6.52 -11.54
CA ILE A 22 6.83 6.24 -11.18
C ILE A 22 5.93 7.46 -11.35
N THR A 23 6.39 8.64 -10.93
CA THR A 23 5.62 9.88 -11.12
C THR A 23 5.46 10.20 -12.61
N LYS A 24 6.46 9.91 -13.44
CA LYS A 24 6.30 9.95 -14.90
C LYS A 24 5.25 8.95 -15.37
N ASP A 25 5.20 7.73 -14.85
CA ASP A 25 4.27 6.70 -15.31
C ASP A 25 2.80 6.99 -14.97
N ILE A 26 2.50 7.48 -13.77
CA ILE A 26 1.12 7.93 -13.45
C ILE A 26 0.75 9.13 -14.33
N SER A 27 1.68 10.06 -14.57
CA SER A 27 1.41 11.18 -15.47
C SER A 27 1.11 10.71 -16.89
N LYS A 28 1.78 9.67 -17.39
CA LYS A 28 1.48 9.09 -18.72
C LYS A 28 0.06 8.54 -18.75
N LEU A 29 -0.39 7.84 -17.71
CA LEU A 29 -1.76 7.34 -17.62
C LEU A 29 -2.79 8.49 -17.65
N CYS A 30 -2.55 9.56 -16.88
CA CYS A 30 -3.44 10.73 -16.85
C CYS A 30 -3.54 11.47 -18.19
N HIS A 31 -2.53 11.38 -19.05
CA HIS A 31 -2.50 12.00 -20.38
C HIS A 31 -2.70 10.99 -21.51
N PHE A 32 -3.02 9.74 -21.19
CA PHE A 32 -3.22 8.70 -22.19
C PHE A 32 -4.52 8.97 -22.96
N ASP A 33 -4.46 8.88 -24.29
CA ASP A 33 -5.63 9.06 -25.12
C ASP A 33 -6.46 7.77 -25.18
N PHE A 34 -7.52 7.71 -24.38
CA PHE A 34 -8.49 6.62 -24.39
C PHE A 34 -9.54 6.74 -25.53
N THR A 35 -9.48 7.78 -26.36
CA THR A 35 -10.44 8.00 -27.46
C THR A 35 -10.54 6.83 -28.45
N PRO A 36 -9.42 6.22 -28.90
CA PRO A 36 -9.46 5.11 -29.85
C PRO A 36 -10.10 3.83 -29.29
N TYR A 37 -10.23 3.72 -27.97
CA TYR A 37 -10.75 2.54 -27.30
C TYR A 37 -12.26 2.68 -27.09
N HIS A 38 -13.00 1.64 -27.44
CA HIS A 38 -14.44 1.54 -27.20
C HIS A 38 -14.77 0.99 -25.80
N LYS A 39 -13.79 0.34 -25.15
CA LYS A 39 -13.91 -0.34 -23.87
C LYS A 39 -12.57 -0.35 -23.15
N VAL A 40 -12.60 -0.07 -21.84
CA VAL A 40 -11.48 -0.14 -20.92
C VAL A 40 -11.91 -0.99 -19.72
N VAL A 41 -11.15 -2.04 -19.41
CA VAL A 41 -11.45 -2.97 -18.31
C VAL A 41 -10.41 -2.80 -17.22
N ILE A 42 -10.86 -2.49 -16.00
CA ILE A 42 -10.01 -2.32 -14.82
C ILE A 42 -10.10 -3.57 -13.96
N TRP A 43 -8.97 -4.22 -13.75
CA TRP A 43 -8.87 -5.35 -12.83
C TRP A 43 -8.50 -4.83 -11.46
N HIS A 44 -9.21 -5.26 -10.43
CA HIS A 44 -8.96 -4.82 -9.05
C HIS A 44 -9.42 -5.87 -8.05
N GLY A 45 -8.84 -5.79 -6.86
CA GLY A 45 -9.36 -6.37 -5.63
C GLY A 45 -9.57 -5.31 -4.55
N ASP A 46 -9.93 -5.80 -3.38
CA ASP A 46 -10.27 -5.01 -2.19
C ASP A 46 -9.01 -4.53 -1.44
N ASN A 47 -8.15 -3.76 -2.12
CA ASN A 47 -6.94 -3.17 -1.55
C ASN A 47 -6.75 -1.71 -1.97
N ALA A 48 -6.01 -0.94 -1.16
CA ALA A 48 -5.88 0.49 -1.36
C ALA A 48 -5.24 0.88 -2.72
N PRO A 49 -4.14 0.24 -3.18
CA PRO A 49 -3.54 0.56 -4.47
C PRO A 49 -4.49 0.36 -5.65
N GLU A 50 -5.12 -0.80 -5.77
CA GLU A 50 -5.96 -1.14 -6.93
C GLU A 50 -7.27 -0.36 -6.93
N GLN A 51 -7.88 -0.13 -5.76
CA GLN A 51 -9.05 0.74 -5.63
C GLN A 51 -8.72 2.20 -5.95
N SER A 52 -7.53 2.69 -5.56
CA SER A 52 -7.09 4.04 -5.93
C SER A 52 -6.96 4.19 -7.46
N LEU A 53 -6.47 3.15 -8.15
CA LEU A 53 -6.41 3.12 -9.61
C LEU A 53 -7.80 3.12 -10.23
N LEU A 54 -8.73 2.31 -9.70
CA LEU A 54 -10.14 2.32 -10.12
C LEU A 54 -10.74 3.72 -10.02
N TYR A 55 -10.50 4.41 -8.90
CA TYR A 55 -10.99 5.78 -8.67
C TYR A 55 -10.39 6.78 -9.66
N LEU A 56 -9.08 6.69 -9.93
CA LEU A 56 -8.41 7.51 -10.93
C LEU A 56 -8.98 7.29 -12.33
N CYS A 57 -9.15 6.03 -12.75
CA CYS A 57 -9.70 5.73 -14.07
C CYS A 57 -11.13 6.25 -14.22
N CYS A 58 -11.98 6.13 -13.19
CA CYS A 58 -13.31 6.75 -13.18
C CYS A 58 -13.26 8.28 -13.26
N HIS A 59 -12.15 8.91 -12.86
CA HIS A 59 -11.96 10.35 -12.94
C HIS A 59 -11.53 10.83 -14.34
N ILE A 60 -10.81 10.02 -15.11
CA ILE A 60 -10.16 10.45 -16.37
C ILE A 60 -10.72 9.79 -17.64
N ILE A 61 -11.49 8.71 -17.51
CA ILE A 61 -12.06 7.96 -18.63
C ILE A 61 -13.58 8.15 -18.65
N ASP A 62 -14.15 8.30 -19.85
CA ASP A 62 -15.59 8.31 -20.09
C ASP A 62 -16.27 7.09 -19.45
N GLU A 63 -17.28 7.33 -18.60
CA GLU A 63 -17.97 6.30 -17.83
C GLU A 63 -18.62 5.23 -18.72
N HIS A 64 -19.01 5.58 -19.95
CA HIS A 64 -19.65 4.64 -20.88
C HIS A 64 -18.66 3.62 -21.45
N LYS A 65 -17.35 3.87 -21.32
CA LYS A 65 -16.28 2.97 -21.76
C LYS A 65 -15.76 2.08 -20.63
N LEU A 66 -16.16 2.34 -19.38
CA LEU A 66 -15.56 1.74 -18.20
C LEU A 66 -16.24 0.44 -17.77
N TYR A 67 -15.41 -0.58 -17.62
CA TYR A 67 -15.76 -1.89 -17.11
C TYR A 67 -14.77 -2.28 -16.02
N HIS A 68 -15.18 -3.19 -15.15
CA HIS A 68 -14.29 -3.74 -14.14
C HIS A 68 -14.42 -5.25 -13.99
N ILE A 69 -13.34 -5.86 -13.54
CA ILE A 69 -13.29 -7.23 -13.03
C ILE A 69 -12.81 -7.12 -11.58
N SER A 70 -13.66 -7.54 -10.66
CA SER A 70 -13.34 -7.65 -9.24
C SER A 70 -12.95 -9.10 -8.93
N ILE A 71 -11.77 -9.32 -8.38
CA ILE A 71 -11.34 -10.65 -7.95
C ILE A 71 -12.08 -11.11 -6.68
N ASN A 72 -12.67 -10.18 -5.95
CA ASN A 72 -13.42 -10.39 -4.71
C ASN A 72 -14.88 -10.80 -4.95
N ASP A 73 -15.39 -10.65 -6.18
CA ASP A 73 -16.76 -11.06 -6.54
C ASP A 73 -16.97 -12.58 -6.52
N TYR A 74 -15.87 -13.33 -6.44
CA TYR A 74 -15.84 -14.79 -6.53
C TYR A 74 -15.27 -15.36 -5.25
N ASP A 75 -15.99 -16.31 -4.66
CA ASP A 75 -15.51 -17.07 -3.49
C ASP A 75 -14.42 -18.06 -3.94
N LEU A 76 -13.19 -17.56 -4.03
CA LEU A 76 -12.01 -18.30 -4.48
C LEU A 76 -11.22 -18.84 -3.29
N SER A 77 -11.95 -19.34 -2.28
CA SER A 77 -11.63 -19.73 -0.89
C SER A 77 -10.42 -20.63 -0.61
N THR A 78 -9.45 -20.75 -1.50
CA THR A 78 -8.19 -21.46 -1.19
C THR A 78 -7.11 -20.54 -0.64
N HIS A 79 -7.10 -19.25 -1.00
CA HIS A 79 -6.13 -18.27 -0.50
C HIS A 79 -6.78 -16.88 -0.44
N MET A 80 -6.59 -16.13 0.66
CA MET A 80 -6.98 -14.71 0.69
C MET A 80 -6.07 -13.97 -0.30
N LEU A 81 -6.56 -13.74 -1.51
CA LEU A 81 -5.83 -12.99 -2.52
C LEU A 81 -5.91 -11.51 -2.18
N HIS A 82 -4.75 -10.90 -1.89
CA HIS A 82 -4.68 -9.50 -1.47
C HIS A 82 -4.71 -8.51 -2.65
N GLY A 83 -4.70 -9.00 -3.89
CA GLY A 83 -4.75 -8.18 -5.12
C GLY A 83 -4.60 -9.02 -6.39
N VAL A 84 -4.81 -8.40 -7.55
CA VAL A 84 -4.79 -9.03 -8.88
C VAL A 84 -3.44 -9.69 -9.16
N GLY A 85 -2.35 -9.09 -8.67
CA GLY A 85 -1.00 -9.63 -8.83
C GLY A 85 -0.74 -10.99 -8.14
N ALA A 86 -1.62 -11.41 -7.23
CA ALA A 86 -1.54 -12.71 -6.56
C ALA A 86 -2.33 -13.82 -7.30
N CYS A 87 -3.09 -13.47 -8.33
CA CYS A 87 -3.90 -14.43 -9.09
C CYS A 87 -3.03 -15.37 -9.92
N SER A 88 -3.41 -16.66 -9.97
CA SER A 88 -2.82 -17.60 -10.93
C SER A 88 -3.32 -17.31 -12.35
N LEU A 89 -2.61 -17.83 -13.36
CA LEU A 89 -3.04 -17.66 -14.75
C LEU A 89 -4.40 -18.30 -15.03
N GLU A 90 -4.70 -19.44 -14.39
CA GLU A 90 -5.98 -20.12 -14.49
C GLU A 90 -7.12 -19.27 -13.94
N MET A 91 -6.87 -18.54 -12.84
CA MET A 91 -7.84 -17.62 -12.28
C MET A 91 -8.06 -16.41 -13.19
N LEU A 92 -7.00 -15.82 -13.73
CA LEU A 92 -7.12 -14.72 -14.68
C LEU A 92 -7.88 -15.16 -15.95
N ASP A 93 -7.61 -16.36 -16.45
CA ASP A 93 -8.35 -16.95 -17.57
C ASP A 93 -9.81 -17.24 -17.21
N PHE A 94 -10.14 -17.62 -15.98
CA PHE A 94 -11.54 -17.72 -15.57
C PHE A 94 -12.25 -16.35 -15.56
N LEU A 95 -11.57 -15.32 -15.07
CA LEU A 95 -12.15 -13.99 -14.86
C LEU A 95 -12.25 -13.14 -16.13
N HIS A 96 -11.52 -13.43 -17.20
CA HIS A 96 -11.42 -12.53 -18.35
C HIS A 96 -12.74 -12.21 -19.06
N ASN A 97 -13.77 -13.06 -18.90
CA ASN A 97 -15.12 -12.88 -19.45
C ASN A 97 -16.16 -12.45 -18.41
N GLN A 98 -15.70 -12.05 -17.22
CA GLN A 98 -16.56 -11.70 -16.09
C GLN A 98 -16.68 -10.18 -15.89
N GLU A 99 -16.26 -9.39 -16.87
CA GLU A 99 -16.27 -7.95 -16.76
C GLU A 99 -17.70 -7.39 -16.68
N LYS A 100 -17.87 -6.44 -15.78
CA LYS A 100 -19.14 -5.76 -15.54
C LYS A 100 -18.98 -4.29 -15.91
N ASN A 101 -20.03 -3.69 -16.44
CA ASN A 101 -20.04 -2.25 -16.63
C ASN A 101 -20.04 -1.57 -15.25
N ILE A 102 -19.21 -0.54 -15.08
CA ILE A 102 -19.27 0.26 -13.87
C ILE A 102 -20.47 1.19 -14.03
N ASN A 103 -21.45 1.09 -13.11
CA ASN A 103 -22.61 1.97 -13.14
C ASN A 103 -22.15 3.45 -13.17
N PRO A 104 -22.70 4.31 -14.07
CA PRO A 104 -22.35 5.73 -14.14
C PRO A 104 -22.39 6.47 -12.81
N ILE A 105 -23.35 6.14 -11.93
CA ILE A 105 -23.45 6.73 -10.58
C ILE A 105 -22.24 6.34 -9.73
N ASN A 106 -21.81 5.08 -9.81
CA ASN A 106 -20.62 4.60 -9.10
C ASN A 106 -19.34 5.24 -9.68
N CYS A 107 -19.23 5.40 -11.00
CA CYS A 107 -18.12 6.13 -11.63
C CYS A 107 -17.99 7.55 -11.08
N ILE A 108 -19.10 8.29 -11.00
CA ILE A 108 -19.11 9.65 -10.42
C ILE A 108 -18.66 9.62 -8.95
N GLN A 109 -19.15 8.67 -8.15
CA GLN A 109 -18.75 8.53 -6.75
C GLN A 109 -17.26 8.22 -6.61
N TYR A 110 -16.73 7.27 -7.40
CA TYR A 110 -15.31 6.92 -7.41
C TYR A 110 -14.43 8.08 -7.87
N ALA A 111 -14.86 8.86 -8.88
CA ALA A 111 -14.16 10.07 -9.29
C ALA A 111 -14.12 11.14 -8.16
N GLN A 112 -15.20 11.28 -7.39
CA GLN A 112 -15.23 12.16 -6.22
C GLN A 112 -14.30 11.66 -5.10
N LEU A 113 -14.25 10.34 -4.87
CA LEU A 113 -13.31 9.73 -3.92
C LEU A 113 -11.86 9.98 -4.35
N TRP A 114 -11.53 9.86 -5.63
CA TRP A 114 -10.22 10.23 -6.16
C TRP A 114 -9.84 11.68 -5.82
N GLN A 115 -10.73 12.63 -6.11
CA GLN A 115 -10.50 14.06 -5.81
C GLN A 115 -10.32 14.31 -4.31
N LYS A 116 -11.10 13.62 -3.47
CA LYS A 116 -10.95 13.66 -2.01
C LYS A 116 -9.57 13.15 -1.58
N LEU A 117 -9.11 12.02 -2.12
CA LEU A 117 -7.78 11.48 -1.83
C LEU A 117 -6.65 12.43 -2.25
N VAL A 118 -6.74 13.05 -3.43
CA VAL A 118 -5.76 14.04 -3.92
C VAL A 118 -5.75 15.31 -3.04
N LYS A 119 -6.90 15.71 -2.51
CA LYS A 119 -6.98 16.84 -1.58
C LYS A 119 -6.34 16.48 -0.23
N LEU A 120 -6.61 15.29 0.29
CA LEU A 120 -6.10 14.82 1.57
C LEU A 120 -4.59 14.58 1.55
N SER A 121 -4.03 14.10 0.42
CA SER A 121 -2.60 13.82 0.31
C SER A 121 -1.69 15.06 0.45
N LYS A 122 -2.26 16.26 0.49
CA LYS A 122 -1.54 17.51 0.80
C LYS A 122 -1.31 17.71 2.30
N ARG A 123 -1.90 16.86 3.15
CA ARG A 123 -1.82 16.95 4.60
C ARG A 123 -0.79 15.94 5.14
N PRO A 124 0.05 16.30 6.12
CA PRO A 124 1.04 15.39 6.70
C PRO A 124 0.43 14.15 7.38
N ASP A 125 -0.82 14.24 7.84
CA ASP A 125 -1.56 13.16 8.51
C ASP A 125 -2.27 12.21 7.52
N SER A 126 -1.92 12.25 6.24
CA SER A 126 -2.65 11.55 5.15
C SER A 126 -1.71 10.96 4.09
N LEU A 127 -0.49 10.61 4.49
CA LEU A 127 0.56 10.11 3.60
C LEU A 127 0.39 8.63 3.23
N LEU A 128 -0.30 7.84 4.06
CA LEU A 128 -0.59 6.43 3.79
C LEU A 128 -2.07 6.24 3.37
N ARG A 129 -2.34 5.19 2.60
CA ARG A 129 -3.70 4.78 2.21
C ARG A 129 -3.97 3.34 2.68
N ILE A 130 -5.15 3.13 3.24
CA ILE A 130 -5.67 1.82 3.64
C ILE A 130 -7.01 1.56 2.96
N PHE A 131 -7.38 0.30 2.82
CA PHE A 131 -8.72 -0.11 2.40
C PHE A 131 -9.46 -0.70 3.61
N GLU A 132 -10.55 -0.04 4.01
CA GLU A 132 -11.31 -0.43 5.18
C GLU A 132 -12.77 -0.01 4.98
N SER A 133 -13.71 -0.89 5.35
CA SER A 133 -15.15 -0.62 5.17
C SER A 133 -15.56 -0.31 3.72
N ASN A 134 -14.95 -1.02 2.76
CA ASN A 134 -15.17 -0.86 1.32
C ASN A 134 -14.80 0.53 0.74
N GLU A 135 -13.93 1.29 1.40
CA GLU A 135 -13.42 2.57 0.91
C GLU A 135 -11.91 2.69 1.13
N VAL A 136 -11.22 3.38 0.22
CA VAL A 136 -9.84 3.83 0.45
C VAL A 136 -9.84 5.03 1.39
N LYS A 137 -9.12 4.93 2.51
CA LYS A 137 -8.97 5.99 3.51
C LYS A 137 -7.51 6.46 3.58
N SER A 138 -7.32 7.77 3.71
CA SER A 138 -6.01 8.35 4.03
C SER A 138 -5.77 8.30 5.54
N VAL A 139 -4.57 7.88 5.94
CA VAL A 139 -4.13 7.79 7.34
C VAL A 139 -2.69 8.31 7.48
N GLY A 140 -2.27 8.55 8.71
CA GLY A 140 -0.88 8.92 9.02
C GLY A 140 0.09 7.76 8.79
N GLU A 141 1.37 8.07 8.61
CA GLU A 141 2.41 7.05 8.48
C GLU A 141 2.58 6.20 9.74
N ASP A 142 2.15 6.73 10.89
CA ASP A 142 2.16 6.10 12.20
C ASP A 142 1.04 5.06 12.40
N TYR A 143 0.19 4.83 11.39
CA TYR A 143 -0.94 3.89 11.46
C TYR A 143 -0.53 2.51 12.01
N PHE A 144 0.62 1.99 11.59
CA PHE A 144 1.11 0.68 12.03
C PHE A 144 1.93 0.71 13.33
N ASP A 145 2.29 1.88 13.86
CA ASP A 145 3.18 2.00 15.02
C ASP A 145 2.61 1.29 16.26
N LYS A 146 1.29 1.42 16.48
CA LYS A 146 0.62 0.75 17.61
C LYS A 146 0.73 -0.77 17.50
N GLN A 147 0.58 -1.32 16.29
CA GLN A 147 0.67 -2.76 16.07
C GLN A 147 2.12 -3.24 16.19
N ILE A 148 3.10 -2.48 15.67
CA ILE A 148 4.53 -2.76 15.81
C ILE A 148 4.91 -2.86 17.28
N LEU A 149 4.54 -1.86 18.10
CA LEU A 149 4.85 -1.87 19.53
C LEU A 149 4.17 -3.04 20.24
N ARG A 150 2.89 -3.29 19.95
CA ARG A 150 2.17 -4.43 20.52
C ARG A 150 2.88 -5.74 20.21
N GLN A 151 3.26 -5.99 18.96
CA GLN A 151 3.97 -7.20 18.55
C GLN A 151 5.36 -7.30 19.20
N CYS A 152 6.07 -6.19 19.32
CA CYS A 152 7.34 -6.16 20.05
C CYS A 152 7.17 -6.55 21.53
N GLN A 153 6.10 -6.09 22.19
CA GLN A 153 5.80 -6.42 23.58
C GLN A 153 5.41 -7.89 23.75
N GLU A 154 4.49 -8.38 22.91
CA GLU A 154 3.94 -9.75 22.97
C GLU A 154 5.04 -10.79 22.69
N GLN A 155 5.90 -10.55 21.70
CA GLN A 155 6.99 -11.48 21.34
C GLN A 155 8.18 -11.41 22.30
N GLY A 156 8.50 -10.21 22.80
CA GLY A 156 9.67 -9.99 23.64
C GLY A 156 9.43 -10.25 25.12
N GLN A 157 8.20 -10.08 25.60
CA GLN A 157 7.85 -10.11 27.02
C GLN A 157 8.80 -9.23 27.87
N GLY A 158 9.13 -8.03 27.37
CA GLY A 158 10.08 -7.11 28.02
C GLY A 158 11.56 -7.41 27.73
N ASN A 159 11.87 -8.36 26.85
CA ASN A 159 13.22 -8.65 26.36
C ASN A 159 13.40 -8.21 24.90
N PHE A 160 14.65 -8.22 24.43
CA PHE A 160 14.99 -7.97 23.04
C PHE A 160 14.52 -9.10 22.12
N VAL A 161 13.82 -8.74 21.05
CA VAL A 161 13.24 -9.64 20.04
C VAL A 161 13.81 -9.28 18.68
N LEU A 162 13.93 -10.26 17.77
CA LEU A 162 14.38 -10.00 16.41
C LEU A 162 13.42 -9.05 15.68
N MET A 163 13.94 -7.95 15.12
CA MET A 163 13.14 -6.96 14.40
C MET A 163 12.33 -7.61 13.27
N LEU A 164 12.97 -8.44 12.44
CA LEU A 164 12.29 -9.08 11.32
C LEU A 164 11.18 -10.05 11.75
N ALA A 165 11.26 -10.61 12.97
CA ALA A 165 10.15 -11.39 13.50
C ALA A 165 8.94 -10.48 13.78
N VAL A 166 9.13 -9.32 14.40
CA VAL A 166 8.06 -8.33 14.62
C VAL A 166 7.47 -7.87 13.30
N VAL A 167 8.31 -7.48 12.33
CA VAL A 167 7.87 -7.06 10.99
C VAL A 167 7.03 -8.15 10.32
N GLY A 168 7.50 -9.40 10.31
CA GLY A 168 6.77 -10.52 9.72
C GLY A 168 5.40 -10.76 10.36
N HIS A 169 5.27 -10.59 11.68
CA HIS A 169 3.98 -10.71 12.36
C HIS A 169 3.05 -9.53 12.07
N VAL A 170 3.57 -8.30 12.00
CA VAL A 170 2.77 -7.13 11.61
C VAL A 170 2.20 -7.33 10.20
N LEU A 171 3.04 -7.77 9.25
CA LEU A 171 2.60 -8.06 7.88
C LEU A 171 1.59 -9.21 7.83
N GLY A 172 1.88 -10.33 8.51
CA GLY A 172 1.01 -11.51 8.49
C GLY A 172 -0.36 -11.30 9.16
N LEU A 173 -0.48 -10.29 10.03
CA LEU A 173 -1.74 -9.88 10.65
C LEU A 173 -2.41 -8.70 9.93
N SER A 174 -1.75 -8.10 8.94
CA SER A 174 -2.29 -6.95 8.22
C SER A 174 -3.20 -7.41 7.09
N GLU A 175 -4.39 -6.82 7.02
CA GLU A 175 -5.27 -6.96 5.85
C GLU A 175 -4.86 -6.01 4.71
N GLN A 176 -3.93 -5.10 4.98
CA GLN A 176 -3.48 -4.09 4.03
C GLN A 176 -2.32 -4.61 3.18
N LEU A 177 -2.37 -4.34 1.88
CA LEU A 177 -1.27 -4.61 0.96
C LEU A 177 -0.14 -3.59 1.17
N ILE A 178 0.71 -3.87 2.16
CA ILE A 178 1.85 -3.03 2.56
C ILE A 178 3.16 -3.82 2.46
N THR A 179 4.25 -3.13 2.17
CA THR A 179 5.57 -3.76 2.04
C THR A 179 6.28 -3.87 3.39
N ASP A 180 7.16 -4.85 3.51
CA ASP A 180 8.07 -5.00 4.65
C ASP A 180 8.98 -3.79 4.84
N THR A 181 9.43 -3.20 3.73
CA THR A 181 10.28 -2.01 3.69
C THR A 181 9.63 -0.84 4.42
N PHE A 182 8.32 -0.61 4.22
CA PHE A 182 7.61 0.44 4.94
C PHE A 182 7.55 0.16 6.45
N ILE A 183 7.22 -1.07 6.86
CA ILE A 183 7.15 -1.44 8.27
C ILE A 183 8.54 -1.35 8.95
N ILE A 184 9.60 -1.73 8.24
CA ILE A 184 10.98 -1.58 8.70
C ILE A 184 11.33 -0.10 8.89
N ALA A 185 10.96 0.77 7.95
CA ALA A 185 11.15 2.22 8.10
C ALA A 185 10.42 2.76 9.33
N ARG A 186 9.19 2.31 9.60
CA ARG A 186 8.45 2.66 10.82
C ARG A 186 9.15 2.18 12.10
N VAL A 187 9.75 0.98 12.10
CA VAL A 187 10.57 0.53 13.24
C VAL A 187 11.76 1.44 13.48
N TYR A 188 12.49 1.83 12.43
CA TYR A 188 13.61 2.78 12.56
C TYR A 188 13.15 4.13 13.10
N TYR A 189 12.01 4.64 12.61
CA TYR A 189 11.40 5.86 13.16
C TYR A 189 11.09 5.71 14.65
N LEU A 190 10.51 4.59 15.09
CA LEU A 190 10.22 4.33 16.51
C LEU A 190 11.47 4.21 17.38
N ILE A 191 12.60 3.75 16.83
CA ILE A 191 13.90 3.77 17.50
C ILE A 191 14.38 5.22 17.67
N GLN A 192 14.30 6.03 16.61
CA GLN A 192 14.71 7.44 16.63
C GLN A 192 13.84 8.28 17.59
N ASP A 193 12.54 8.04 17.60
CA ASP A 193 11.55 8.64 18.51
C ASP A 193 11.66 8.09 19.95
N THR A 194 12.64 7.23 20.21
CA THR A 194 12.93 6.62 21.51
C THR A 194 11.78 5.80 22.10
N ARG A 195 10.84 5.33 21.29
CA ARG A 195 9.78 4.39 21.71
C ARG A 195 10.27 2.95 21.70
N LEU A 196 11.31 2.67 20.91
CA LEU A 196 12.04 1.39 20.88
C LEU A 196 13.51 1.60 21.26
N GLU A 197 14.07 0.63 21.98
CA GLU A 197 15.51 0.43 22.13
C GLU A 197 15.96 -0.68 21.18
N TYR A 198 17.25 -0.69 20.80
CA TYR A 198 17.80 -1.71 19.91
C TYR A 198 19.13 -2.30 20.41
N GLN A 199 19.43 -3.50 19.92
CA GLN A 199 20.71 -4.18 20.02
C GLN A 199 21.16 -4.66 18.65
N GLY A 200 22.43 -4.41 18.31
CA GLY A 200 23.03 -4.80 17.04
C GLY A 200 23.44 -3.60 16.19
N ASN A 201 23.58 -3.81 14.88
CA ASN A 201 23.92 -2.78 13.91
C ASN A 201 22.67 -2.44 13.08
N LEU A 202 22.33 -1.15 12.99
CA LEU A 202 21.19 -0.65 12.22
C LEU A 202 21.30 -0.97 10.72
N ASP A 203 22.51 -1.08 10.17
CA ASP A 203 22.77 -1.47 8.78
C ASP A 203 22.54 -2.98 8.52
N LYS A 204 22.32 -3.76 9.60
CA LYS A 204 22.12 -5.22 9.55
C LYS A 204 20.75 -5.58 10.10
N SER A 205 19.69 -5.15 9.40
CA SER A 205 18.28 -5.38 9.76
C SER A 205 17.97 -6.85 10.12
N ARG A 206 18.62 -7.81 9.45
CA ARG A 206 18.46 -9.26 9.71
C ARG A 206 18.92 -9.74 11.08
N GLN A 207 19.75 -8.97 11.77
CA GLN A 207 20.30 -9.31 13.09
C GLN A 207 19.86 -8.33 14.17
N LEU A 208 19.22 -7.22 13.78
CA LEU A 208 18.78 -6.17 14.69
C LEU A 208 17.71 -6.74 15.63
N LYS A 209 17.90 -6.51 16.93
CA LYS A 209 16.89 -6.80 17.94
C LYS A 209 16.35 -5.51 18.51
N ILE A 210 15.06 -5.51 18.84
CA ILE A 210 14.34 -4.35 19.37
C ILE A 210 13.56 -4.72 20.64
N ARG A 211 13.24 -3.71 21.44
CA ARG A 211 12.36 -3.80 22.61
C ARG A 211 11.66 -2.47 22.83
N ILE A 212 10.46 -2.46 23.40
CA ILE A 212 9.84 -1.23 23.94
C ILE A 212 10.77 -0.59 24.98
N LYS A 213 10.96 0.73 24.86
CA LYS A 213 11.68 1.52 25.85
C LYS A 213 10.80 1.70 27.10
N ASN A 214 11.38 1.47 28.28
CA ASN A 214 10.73 1.72 29.57
C ASN A 214 10.72 3.21 29.92
#